data_AF-A0A6S7H434-F1
#
_entry.id   AF-A0A6S7H434-F1
#
_cell.length_a   1.000
_cell.length_b   1.000
_cell.length_c   1.000
_cell.angle_alpha   90.00
_cell.angle_beta   90.00
_cell.angle_gamma   90.00
#
_symmetry.space_group_name_H-M   'P 1'
#
loop_
_entity.id
_entity.type
_entity.pdbx_description
1 polymer ?
#
loop_
_entity_poly.entity_id
_entity_poly.type
_entity_poly.pdbx_seq_one_letter_code
_entity_poly.pdbx_strand_id
1 'polypeptide(L)'
;MNFALVLSLLYCGHAFVESVKQGIPALNSYDLGSCNENAHGKEVLVNDRLDEEIILICVKDKGVYQWKPTDGSINTVGEFFNPGLNCSDILDKLEDAKDGFYWITLKGSNPIKVYCDMTTDGGGFVLVGRKTNSITWTVPSNNMTVKPYGKPHWSSSLGDVPILDFRVQMATKEDFKATKAHWSYRLQSKRPLKQLMMNTDGCDQRSAGIGNIAYVKNLLTKSIASTTLRCSKFGYAYHHLVKFGWHKMNLCLQKPCPWGFAFHDTAKSQVDFNGGFSFSTTGSKSGMEYNATASVGCDNGYCCGCYGPVGGTKDYCTENCKAINGGTVTKHVFTWFWVRSSLPKRLWKKCMDYQVKRDDGKLISYKLVGHNVLPVEGRCSEDSTLLHDGIVVVPDSSAAQKVPAVDGLLEFRKDKQELLVRANKTWNVLAPENKILQETMNRIKKLKQNSTNEKKVILHETDKKYKLNLDKINKLEEKVNNEKKILENLVKKLYSPTTKEMTTTPIIPTTVLPQRKECFGYKWLRESNRNQKYSQLEHNCDSGLSTGWHRFGGGAGTKMPTTCVSKNRCGTQATGWINGAHPTVADSKVTRKVCFNWSGNCCNWSDNIEVVNCGQYYVYKLSAPSAGCNLRYCGSDN
;
A
#
# COMPACT_ATOMS: atom_id res chain seq x y z
N MET A 1 71.08 -2.80 35.77
CA MET A 1 70.21 -2.88 36.97
C MET A 1 69.07 -1.88 36.80
N ASN A 2 67.86 -2.39 36.56
CA ASN A 2 66.52 -1.82 36.76
C ASN A 2 66.30 -0.30 36.73
N PHE A 3 66.23 0.29 35.53
CA PHE A 3 65.32 1.42 35.25
C PHE A 3 64.25 1.05 34.21
N ALA A 4 64.56 0.13 33.30
CA ALA A 4 63.65 -0.31 32.25
C ALA A 4 62.48 -1.19 32.74
N LEU A 5 62.64 -1.91 33.87
CA LEU A 5 61.58 -2.79 34.40
C LEU A 5 60.50 -2.04 35.20
N VAL A 6 60.82 -0.85 35.72
CA VAL A 6 59.85 -0.02 36.46
C VAL A 6 58.98 0.77 35.49
N LEU A 7 59.53 1.18 34.34
CA LEU A 7 58.79 1.91 33.30
C LEU A 7 57.78 1.01 32.55
N SER A 8 58.07 -0.28 32.39
CA SER A 8 57.17 -1.24 31.73
C SER A 8 55.96 -1.61 32.60
N LEU A 9 56.07 -1.59 33.94
CA LEU A 9 54.92 -1.82 34.83
C LEU A 9 54.01 -0.58 34.97
N LEU A 10 54.56 0.63 34.84
CA LEU A 10 53.75 1.87 34.84
C LEU A 10 52.95 2.07 33.53
N TYR A 11 53.49 1.62 32.39
CA TYR A 11 52.78 1.64 31.11
C TYR A 11 51.75 0.50 30.98
N CYS A 12 51.95 -0.65 31.62
CA CYS A 12 50.94 -1.72 31.64
C CYS A 12 49.73 -1.37 32.53
N GLY A 13 49.90 -0.53 33.55
CA GLY A 13 48.81 -0.06 34.41
C GLY A 13 47.91 1.00 33.78
N HIS A 14 48.42 1.80 32.82
CA HIS A 14 47.63 2.83 32.13
C HIS A 14 46.88 2.31 30.90
N ALA A 15 47.32 1.20 30.31
CA ALA A 15 46.60 0.58 29.20
C ALA A 15 45.43 -0.33 29.64
N PHE A 16 45.29 -0.61 30.94
CA PHE A 16 44.26 -1.51 31.47
C PHE A 16 43.09 -0.80 32.18
N VAL A 17 43.10 0.54 32.25
CA VAL A 17 42.01 1.33 32.84
C VAL A 17 41.58 2.49 31.92
N GLU A 18 41.49 2.23 30.62
CA GLU A 18 40.61 3.00 29.73
C GLU A 18 39.66 2.07 28.97
N SER A 19 39.11 1.09 29.69
CA SER A 19 37.75 0.61 29.42
C SER A 19 36.75 1.63 29.97
N VAL A 20 36.85 2.89 29.53
CA VAL A 20 35.81 3.89 29.82
C VAL A 20 34.67 3.63 28.86
N LYS A 21 33.66 2.94 29.38
CA LYS A 21 32.25 2.93 28.95
C LYS A 21 31.97 3.88 27.77
N GLN A 22 32.13 3.42 26.54
CA GLN A 22 31.37 4.03 25.44
C GLN A 22 29.92 3.61 25.67
N GLY A 23 29.18 4.46 26.38
CA GLY A 23 27.74 4.28 26.56
C GLY A 23 27.06 4.21 25.19
N ILE A 24 25.98 3.42 25.11
CA ILE A 24 25.17 3.32 23.90
C ILE A 24 24.71 4.73 23.52
N PRO A 25 24.92 5.19 22.28
CA PRO A 25 24.58 6.55 21.88
C PRO A 25 23.07 6.77 22.00
N ALA A 26 22.69 7.72 22.87
CA ALA A 26 21.32 8.18 23.04
C ALA A 26 20.94 9.17 21.94
N LEU A 27 19.89 8.87 21.19
CA LEU A 27 19.39 9.72 20.11
C LEU A 27 18.09 10.41 20.56
N ASN A 28 18.12 11.75 20.66
CA ASN A 28 16.93 12.58 20.85
C ASN A 28 16.12 12.78 19.54
N SER A 29 16.63 12.29 18.40
CA SER A 29 16.00 12.43 17.09
C SER A 29 15.06 11.25 16.83
N TYR A 30 13.81 11.55 16.47
CA TYR A 30 12.87 10.52 15.99
C TYR A 30 13.38 9.81 14.74
N ASP A 31 14.29 10.42 13.97
CA ASP A 31 14.90 9.79 12.80
C ASP A 31 16.20 9.07 13.18
N LEU A 32 16.08 7.75 13.31
CA LEU A 32 17.18 6.80 13.55
C LEU A 32 18.01 6.51 12.28
N GLY A 33 17.54 6.99 11.12
CA GLY A 33 17.99 6.51 9.82
C GLY A 33 17.54 5.08 9.54
N SER A 34 17.60 4.66 8.27
CA SER A 34 17.22 3.31 7.88
C SER A 34 18.22 2.28 8.40
N CYS A 35 17.75 1.24 9.11
CA CYS A 35 18.56 0.05 9.38
C CYS A 35 18.93 -0.60 8.04
N ASN A 36 20.22 -0.68 7.78
CA ASN A 36 20.82 -1.18 6.56
C ASN A 36 22.15 -1.87 6.93
N GLU A 37 22.88 -2.37 5.94
CA GLU A 37 24.14 -3.07 6.17
C GLU A 37 25.18 -2.26 6.98
N ASN A 38 25.23 -0.94 6.81
CA ASN A 38 26.18 -0.09 7.54
C ASN A 38 25.77 0.15 9.00
N ALA A 39 24.47 0.09 9.27
CA ALA A 39 23.95 0.15 10.63
C ALA A 39 23.92 -1.24 11.29
N HIS A 40 24.18 -2.33 10.56
CA HIS A 40 24.06 -3.69 11.09
C HIS A 40 24.96 -3.91 12.32
N GLY A 41 24.36 -4.37 13.42
CA GLY A 41 25.03 -4.54 14.70
C GLY A 41 25.19 -3.25 15.52
N LYS A 42 24.82 -2.07 14.97
CA LYS A 42 24.80 -0.82 15.72
C LYS A 42 23.66 -0.87 16.74
N GLU A 43 24.01 -0.53 17.97
CA GLU A 43 23.07 -0.31 19.07
C GLU A 43 22.82 1.19 19.23
N VAL A 44 21.57 1.55 19.45
CA VAL A 44 21.14 2.92 19.73
C VAL A 44 20.14 2.91 20.85
N LEU A 45 20.29 3.86 21.77
CA LEU A 45 19.33 4.07 22.84
C LEU A 45 18.34 5.12 22.35
N VAL A 46 17.06 4.77 22.32
CA VAL A 46 15.97 5.68 21.98
C VAL A 46 14.86 5.57 23.00
N ASN A 47 14.01 6.58 23.06
CA ASN A 47 12.75 6.47 23.76
C ASN A 47 11.72 5.88 22.82
N ASP A 48 11.02 4.84 23.29
CA ASP A 48 9.84 4.33 22.61
C ASP A 48 8.66 5.32 22.77
N ARG A 49 7.48 4.97 22.25
CA ARG A 49 6.28 5.80 22.38
C ARG A 49 5.76 5.99 23.82
N LEU A 50 6.22 5.16 24.78
CA LEU A 50 5.86 5.22 26.20
C LEU A 50 6.87 6.04 27.01
N ASP A 51 7.83 6.69 26.33
CA ASP A 51 9.00 7.35 26.93
C ASP A 51 9.87 6.38 27.75
N GLU A 52 9.82 5.08 27.44
CA GLU A 52 10.73 4.09 28.01
C GLU A 52 12.00 3.99 27.15
N GLU A 53 13.15 3.99 27.81
CA GLU A 53 14.45 3.83 27.15
C GLU A 53 14.60 2.40 26.61
N ILE A 54 14.71 2.28 25.28
CA ILE A 54 14.88 1.01 24.59
C ILE A 54 16.15 1.01 23.76
N ILE A 55 16.90 -0.10 23.86
CA ILE A 55 18.09 -0.32 23.06
C ILE A 55 17.66 -1.07 21.80
N LEU A 56 17.75 -0.38 20.66
CA LEU A 56 17.54 -0.97 19.35
C LEU A 56 18.87 -1.41 18.76
N ILE A 57 18.90 -2.63 18.21
CA ILE A 57 19.97 -3.16 17.40
C ILE A 57 19.48 -3.32 15.97
N CYS A 58 20.28 -2.86 15.00
CA CYS A 58 19.96 -3.09 13.60
C CYS A 58 20.40 -4.51 13.20
N VAL A 59 19.45 -5.37 12.84
CA VAL A 59 19.70 -6.79 12.53
C VAL A 59 19.15 -7.17 11.18
N LYS A 60 19.76 -8.17 10.55
CA LYS A 60 19.29 -8.75 9.29
C LYS A 60 18.39 -9.96 9.57
N ASP A 61 17.09 -9.81 9.36
CA ASP A 61 16.10 -10.87 9.54
C ASP A 61 15.46 -11.25 8.21
N LYS A 62 15.51 -12.53 7.83
CA LYS A 62 15.01 -13.05 6.54
C LYS A 62 15.46 -12.23 5.31
N GLY A 63 16.66 -11.68 5.36
CA GLY A 63 17.25 -10.90 4.26
C GLY A 63 16.91 -9.40 4.26
N VAL A 64 16.15 -8.92 5.24
CA VAL A 64 15.78 -7.50 5.39
C VAL A 64 16.43 -6.93 6.66
N TYR A 65 17.11 -5.79 6.52
CA TYR A 65 17.65 -5.05 7.66
C TYR A 65 16.53 -4.28 8.36
N GLN A 66 16.38 -4.49 9.66
CA GLN A 66 15.39 -3.78 10.49
C GLN A 66 15.92 -3.54 11.91
N TRP A 67 15.57 -2.39 12.47
CA TRP A 67 15.80 -2.09 13.88
C TRP A 67 14.94 -3.03 14.72
N LYS A 68 15.57 -3.81 15.60
CA LYS A 68 14.89 -4.66 16.58
C LYS A 68 15.34 -4.31 17.97
N PRO A 69 14.46 -4.37 18.96
CA PRO A 69 14.87 -4.22 20.34
C PRO A 69 15.68 -5.42 20.80
N THR A 70 16.66 -5.17 21.65
CA THR A 70 17.60 -6.18 22.18
C THR A 70 16.99 -7.04 23.28
N ASP A 71 15.97 -6.53 23.99
CA ASP A 71 15.24 -7.23 25.06
C ASP A 71 14.22 -8.25 24.53
N GLY A 72 14.10 -8.40 23.21
CA GLY A 72 13.15 -9.33 22.57
C GLY A 72 11.70 -8.84 22.57
N SER A 73 11.43 -7.56 22.87
CA SER A 73 10.08 -7.00 22.81
C SER A 73 9.52 -7.04 21.38
N ILE A 74 8.53 -7.91 21.16
CA ILE A 74 7.86 -8.12 19.85
C ILE A 74 6.91 -6.95 19.48
N ASN A 75 6.70 -6.01 20.40
CA ASN A 75 5.57 -5.06 20.41
C ASN A 75 5.84 -3.70 19.74
N THR A 76 6.92 -3.52 18.99
CA THR A 76 7.38 -2.20 18.49
C THR A 76 6.68 -1.67 17.23
N VAL A 77 5.52 -2.20 16.85
CA VAL A 77 4.84 -1.75 15.62
C VAL A 77 4.17 -0.38 15.82
N GLY A 78 4.25 0.48 14.80
CA GLY A 78 3.73 1.84 14.86
C GLY A 78 4.72 2.84 15.45
N GLU A 79 5.97 2.42 15.62
CA GLU A 79 7.11 3.28 15.93
C GLU A 79 7.71 3.88 14.66
N PHE A 80 8.52 4.93 14.78
CA PHE A 80 9.16 5.54 13.61
C PHE A 80 10.02 4.54 12.82
N PHE A 81 10.78 3.71 13.54
CA PHE A 81 11.69 2.70 13.00
C PHE A 81 11.00 1.39 12.59
N ASN A 82 9.76 1.18 13.03
CA ASN A 82 8.94 0.03 12.67
C ASN A 82 7.48 0.47 12.47
N PRO A 83 7.22 1.30 11.44
CA PRO A 83 5.91 1.90 11.24
C PRO A 83 4.90 0.86 10.74
N GLY A 84 3.65 1.00 11.15
CA GLY A 84 2.58 0.16 10.61
C GLY A 84 2.22 0.52 9.17
N LEU A 85 1.53 -0.36 8.44
CA LEU A 85 0.99 0.00 7.12
C LEU A 85 -0.19 0.99 7.24
N ASN A 86 -0.92 0.93 8.34
CA ASN A 86 -2.00 1.83 8.72
C ASN A 86 -2.38 1.52 10.17
N CYS A 87 -3.25 2.32 10.80
CA CYS A 87 -3.69 2.08 12.17
C CYS A 87 -4.31 0.68 12.36
N SER A 88 -4.97 0.12 11.36
CA SER A 88 -5.55 -1.24 11.44
C SER A 88 -4.49 -2.33 11.45
N ASP A 89 -3.42 -2.19 10.67
CA ASP A 89 -2.27 -3.11 10.69
C ASP A 89 -1.53 -3.07 12.03
N ILE A 90 -1.38 -1.87 12.62
CA ILE A 90 -0.85 -1.72 13.98
C ILE A 90 -1.74 -2.44 14.98
N LEU A 91 -3.05 -2.18 14.91
CA LEU A 91 -4.02 -2.84 15.78
C LEU A 91 -4.03 -4.36 15.59
N ASP A 92 -3.64 -4.91 14.45
CA ASP A 92 -3.57 -6.35 14.25
C ASP A 92 -2.34 -7.00 14.87
N LYS A 93 -1.25 -6.24 14.96
CA LYS A 93 0.06 -6.70 15.41
C LYS A 93 0.34 -6.40 16.88
N LEU A 94 -0.19 -5.30 17.45
CA LEU A 94 0.04 -4.88 18.84
C LEU A 94 -1.20 -5.09 19.73
N GLU A 95 -1.20 -6.12 20.61
CA GLU A 95 -2.37 -6.57 21.43
C GLU A 95 -3.02 -5.45 22.22
N ASP A 96 -2.23 -4.63 22.91
CA ASP A 96 -2.70 -3.55 23.76
C ASP A 96 -2.59 -2.16 23.13
N ALA A 97 -2.77 -2.06 21.81
CA ALA A 97 -2.71 -0.77 21.12
C ALA A 97 -3.81 0.19 21.63
N LYS A 98 -3.40 1.26 22.30
CA LYS A 98 -4.28 2.33 22.81
C LYS A 98 -4.41 3.48 21.80
N ASP A 99 -5.40 4.35 21.98
CA ASP A 99 -5.48 5.60 21.20
C ASP A 99 -4.22 6.44 21.43
N GLY A 100 -3.65 7.01 20.37
CA GLY A 100 -2.38 7.73 20.51
C GLY A 100 -1.72 8.07 19.17
N PHE A 101 -0.50 8.60 19.26
CA PHE A 101 0.31 8.87 18.08
C PHE A 101 1.07 7.61 17.66
N TYR A 102 1.07 7.35 16.36
CA TYR A 102 1.75 6.24 15.73
C TYR A 102 2.35 6.68 14.40
N TRP A 103 3.34 5.93 13.93
CA TRP A 103 3.91 6.08 12.61
C TRP A 103 3.33 5.04 11.65
N ILE A 104 2.86 5.50 10.50
CA ILE A 104 2.31 4.65 9.44
C ILE A 104 3.01 4.88 8.10
N THR A 105 2.92 3.92 7.17
CA THR A 105 3.45 4.03 5.80
C THR A 105 2.37 3.77 4.75
N LEU A 106 2.25 4.67 3.77
CA LEU A 106 1.33 4.52 2.65
C LEU A 106 2.10 3.91 1.47
N LYS A 107 2.08 2.57 1.33
CA LYS A 107 2.69 1.79 0.23
C LYS A 107 4.01 2.40 -0.32
N GLY A 108 5.11 2.26 0.41
CA GLY A 108 6.46 2.64 -0.05
C GLY A 108 6.84 4.11 0.12
N SER A 109 6.02 4.90 0.84
CA SER A 109 6.33 6.30 1.21
C SER A 109 7.05 6.39 2.56
N ASN A 110 7.72 7.52 2.83
CA ASN A 110 8.30 7.84 4.14
C ASN A 110 7.27 7.70 5.27
N PRO A 111 7.67 7.30 6.49
CA PRO A 111 6.76 7.18 7.63
C PRO A 111 6.08 8.52 7.95
N ILE A 112 4.78 8.49 8.21
CA ILE A 112 3.97 9.64 8.57
C ILE A 112 3.45 9.44 9.99
N LYS A 113 3.70 10.41 10.87
CA LYS A 113 3.12 10.40 12.23
C LYS A 113 1.64 10.79 12.14
N VAL A 114 0.78 9.97 12.71
CA VAL A 114 -0.67 10.13 12.74
C VAL A 114 -1.21 9.86 14.13
N TYR A 115 -2.36 10.45 14.47
CA TYR A 115 -3.10 10.01 15.64
C TYR A 115 -4.08 8.90 15.25
N CYS A 116 -3.88 7.71 15.82
CA CYS A 116 -4.75 6.57 15.63
C CYS A 116 -5.78 6.47 16.76
N ASP A 117 -7.03 6.26 16.40
CA ASP A 117 -8.06 5.74 17.29
C ASP A 117 -8.13 4.21 17.09
N MET A 118 -7.75 3.51 18.14
CA MET A 118 -7.67 2.06 18.27
C MET A 118 -8.88 1.47 19.00
N THR A 119 -9.74 2.29 19.59
CA THR A 119 -10.81 1.85 20.49
C THR A 119 -12.20 1.91 19.85
N THR A 120 -12.53 3.01 19.16
CA THR A 120 -13.88 3.29 18.67
C THR A 120 -14.22 2.43 17.46
N ASP A 121 -15.37 1.75 17.50
CA ASP A 121 -15.84 0.85 16.43
C ASP A 121 -14.80 -0.21 16.03
N GLY A 122 -14.06 -0.71 17.02
CA GLY A 122 -12.98 -1.68 16.84
C GLY A 122 -11.70 -1.10 16.27
N GLY A 123 -11.56 0.22 16.22
CA GLY A 123 -10.31 0.91 15.95
C GLY A 123 -9.86 0.92 14.49
N GLY A 124 -8.60 1.33 14.31
CA GLY A 124 -7.94 1.44 13.02
C GLY A 124 -8.24 2.77 12.29
N PHE A 125 -8.77 3.78 13.00
CA PHE A 125 -9.05 5.09 12.43
C PHE A 125 -7.85 6.02 12.54
N VAL A 126 -7.62 6.82 11.51
CA VAL A 126 -6.61 7.88 11.43
C VAL A 126 -7.32 9.23 11.56
N LEU A 127 -6.83 10.14 12.42
CA LEU A 127 -7.30 11.52 12.47
C LEU A 127 -6.73 12.31 11.27
N VAL A 128 -7.61 12.84 10.41
CA VAL A 128 -7.20 13.52 9.16
C VAL A 128 -7.53 15.01 9.14
N GLY A 129 -8.41 15.47 10.03
CA GLY A 129 -8.81 16.86 10.10
C GLY A 129 -9.50 17.20 11.42
N ARG A 130 -9.41 18.47 11.79
CA ARG A 130 -10.01 18.99 13.02
C ARG A 130 -10.47 20.45 12.85
N LYS A 131 -11.55 20.80 13.54
CA LYS A 131 -11.97 22.19 13.77
C LYS A 131 -12.48 22.44 15.19
N THR A 132 -12.44 23.70 15.60
CA THR A 132 -12.86 24.19 16.92
C THR A 132 -14.05 25.16 16.86
N ASN A 133 -14.59 25.41 15.67
CA ASN A 133 -15.76 26.25 15.46
C ASN A 133 -16.70 25.61 14.42
N SER A 134 -17.88 26.22 14.24
CA SER A 134 -18.90 25.73 13.30
C SER A 134 -18.59 26.05 11.83
N ILE A 135 -17.65 26.95 11.56
CA ILE A 135 -17.31 27.40 10.21
C ILE A 135 -16.46 26.32 9.52
N THR A 136 -17.07 25.55 8.64
CA THR A 136 -16.43 24.32 8.11
C THR A 136 -15.34 24.60 7.09
N TRP A 137 -15.38 25.73 6.38
CA TRP A 137 -14.61 25.93 5.15
C TRP A 137 -13.32 26.75 5.30
N THR A 138 -13.12 27.36 6.46
CA THR A 138 -11.93 28.20 6.76
C THR A 138 -10.74 27.39 7.28
N VAL A 139 -10.92 26.08 7.46
CA VAL A 139 -9.89 25.23 8.04
C VAL A 139 -8.75 25.05 7.02
N PRO A 140 -7.51 25.44 7.34
CA PRO A 140 -6.38 25.30 6.45
C PRO A 140 -6.00 23.83 6.24
N SER A 141 -5.26 23.54 5.18
CA SER A 141 -4.58 22.24 5.02
C SER A 141 -3.07 22.43 4.94
N ASN A 142 -2.32 21.51 5.52
CA ASN A 142 -0.86 21.51 5.54
C ASN A 142 -0.30 20.09 5.66
N ASN A 143 1.02 19.94 5.68
CA ASN A 143 1.68 18.63 5.78
C ASN A 143 1.97 18.22 7.24
N MET A 144 1.34 18.85 8.23
CA MET A 144 1.54 18.50 9.64
C MET A 144 0.61 17.36 10.07
N THR A 145 1.00 16.67 11.15
CA THR A 145 0.15 15.72 11.86
C THR A 145 -0.99 16.43 12.57
N VAL A 146 -2.23 15.95 12.35
CA VAL A 146 -3.39 16.45 13.09
C VAL A 146 -3.36 15.92 14.51
N LYS A 147 -3.41 16.83 15.49
CA LYS A 147 -3.50 16.48 16.92
C LYS A 147 -4.96 16.60 17.41
N PRO A 148 -5.45 15.67 18.24
CA PRO A 148 -6.80 15.72 18.81
C PRO A 148 -7.15 17.02 19.53
N TYR A 149 -6.17 17.67 20.15
CA TYR A 149 -6.33 18.92 20.92
C TYR A 149 -5.39 20.03 20.42
N GLY A 150 -4.97 19.95 19.15
CA GLY A 150 -4.09 20.95 18.51
C GLY A 150 -4.84 21.98 17.68
N LYS A 151 -4.09 22.85 16.98
CA LYS A 151 -4.65 23.86 16.07
C LYS A 151 -5.56 23.20 15.01
N PRO A 152 -6.66 23.85 14.57
CA PRO A 152 -7.47 23.40 13.45
C PRO A 152 -6.68 23.32 12.14
N HIS A 153 -6.65 22.15 11.50
CA HIS A 153 -6.19 21.98 10.12
C HIS A 153 -6.62 20.61 9.59
N TRP A 154 -6.48 20.43 8.28
CA TRP A 154 -6.44 19.14 7.60
C TRP A 154 -5.00 18.76 7.25
N SER A 155 -4.75 17.46 7.11
CA SER A 155 -3.44 16.96 6.70
C SER A 155 -3.43 16.57 5.21
N SER A 156 -2.73 17.35 4.39
CA SER A 156 -2.55 17.08 2.97
C SER A 156 -1.59 15.90 2.71
N SER A 157 -0.73 15.56 3.67
CA SER A 157 0.14 14.37 3.58
C SER A 157 -0.65 13.06 3.62
N LEU A 158 -1.93 13.11 3.99
CA LEU A 158 -2.84 11.96 4.04
C LEU A 158 -3.75 11.88 2.80
N GLY A 159 -3.55 12.72 1.78
CA GLY A 159 -4.37 12.74 0.57
C GLY A 159 -4.45 11.41 -0.18
N ASP A 160 -3.39 10.59 -0.15
CA ASP A 160 -3.36 9.28 -0.80
C ASP A 160 -3.83 8.12 0.08
N VAL A 161 -4.22 8.39 1.33
CA VAL A 161 -4.78 7.37 2.23
C VAL A 161 -6.05 6.81 1.59
N PRO A 162 -6.13 5.49 1.34
CA PRO A 162 -7.37 4.89 0.88
C PRO A 162 -8.40 4.95 2.01
N ILE A 163 -9.60 5.45 1.71
CA ILE A 163 -10.72 5.58 2.64
C ILE A 163 -11.74 4.47 2.37
N LEU A 164 -12.04 3.69 3.40
CA LEU A 164 -13.12 2.70 3.42
C LEU A 164 -14.25 3.17 4.34
N ASP A 165 -13.89 3.74 5.49
CA ASP A 165 -14.82 4.46 6.35
C ASP A 165 -14.39 5.92 6.49
N PHE A 166 -15.35 6.84 6.46
CA PHE A 166 -15.18 8.24 6.83
C PHE A 166 -16.03 8.54 8.07
N ARG A 167 -15.42 9.04 9.13
CA ARG A 167 -16.08 9.22 10.43
C ARG A 167 -16.02 10.67 10.87
N VAL A 168 -17.15 11.18 11.34
CA VAL A 168 -17.31 12.55 11.85
C VAL A 168 -17.79 12.50 13.28
N GLN A 169 -17.08 13.22 14.15
CA GLN A 169 -17.36 13.30 15.57
C GLN A 169 -17.54 14.77 15.97
N MET A 170 -18.63 15.09 16.65
CA MET A 170 -18.97 16.44 17.09
C MET A 170 -19.14 16.48 18.60
N ALA A 171 -18.51 17.46 19.26
CA ALA A 171 -18.58 17.66 20.70
C ALA A 171 -18.84 19.12 21.07
N THR A 172 -19.41 19.33 22.26
CA THR A 172 -19.69 20.66 22.82
C THR A 172 -18.52 21.26 23.58
N LYS A 173 -17.53 20.43 23.91
CA LYS A 173 -16.27 20.82 24.54
C LYS A 173 -15.11 20.21 23.78
N GLU A 174 -13.91 20.71 24.04
CA GLU A 174 -12.65 20.15 23.55
C GLU A 174 -12.30 18.82 24.25
N ASP A 175 -13.22 17.88 24.26
CA ASP A 175 -13.10 16.58 24.91
C ASP A 175 -13.95 15.55 24.16
N PHE A 176 -13.37 14.40 23.82
CA PHE A 176 -14.09 13.29 23.22
C PHE A 176 -15.25 12.79 24.09
N LYS A 177 -15.19 12.90 25.42
CA LYS A 177 -16.30 12.53 26.32
C LYS A 177 -17.52 13.45 26.16
N ALA A 178 -17.33 14.67 25.66
CA ALA A 178 -18.40 15.63 25.39
C ALA A 178 -19.05 15.44 24.00
N THR A 179 -18.81 14.31 23.33
CA THR A 179 -19.38 13.97 22.03
C THR A 179 -20.90 13.92 22.10
N LYS A 180 -21.56 14.62 21.17
CA LYS A 180 -23.02 14.66 21.04
C LYS A 180 -23.53 14.03 19.76
N ALA A 181 -22.71 13.97 18.72
CA ALA A 181 -23.01 13.27 17.48
C ALA A 181 -21.75 12.57 16.96
N HIS A 182 -21.88 11.30 16.56
CA HIS A 182 -20.74 10.49 16.12
C HIS A 182 -21.18 9.46 15.08
N TRP A 183 -20.70 9.62 13.85
CA TRP A 183 -21.19 8.86 12.70
C TRP A 183 -20.03 8.31 11.88
N SER A 184 -20.16 7.07 11.39
CA SER A 184 -19.22 6.45 10.47
C SER A 184 -19.91 6.05 9.17
N TYR A 185 -19.39 6.54 8.05
CA TYR A 185 -19.88 6.34 6.70
C TYR A 185 -19.06 5.24 6.05
N ARG A 186 -19.67 4.06 5.86
CA ARG A 186 -19.05 2.98 5.08
C ARG A 186 -19.23 3.28 3.61
N LEU A 187 -18.15 3.31 2.85
CA LEU A 187 -18.18 3.46 1.40
C LEU A 187 -18.32 2.09 0.72
N GLN A 188 -19.02 2.01 -0.42
CA GLN A 188 -19.13 0.74 -1.17
C GLN A 188 -17.79 0.36 -1.82
N SER A 189 -17.00 1.35 -2.23
CA SER A 189 -15.66 1.16 -2.79
C SER A 189 -14.65 2.11 -2.16
N LYS A 190 -13.40 1.64 -2.07
CA LYS A 190 -12.29 2.45 -1.56
C LYS A 190 -11.90 3.51 -2.58
N ARG A 191 -11.56 4.69 -2.09
CA ARG A 191 -10.98 5.79 -2.88
C ARG A 191 -9.93 6.53 -2.05
N PRO A 192 -9.01 7.31 -2.63
CA PRO A 192 -8.07 8.10 -1.84
C PRO A 192 -8.78 9.29 -1.17
N LEU A 193 -8.28 9.76 -0.01
CA LEU A 193 -8.84 10.89 0.73
C LEU A 193 -8.90 12.18 -0.11
N LYS A 194 -7.94 12.41 -1.01
CA LYS A 194 -7.97 13.53 -1.97
C LYS A 194 -9.15 13.52 -2.94
N GLN A 195 -9.94 12.44 -2.95
CA GLN A 195 -11.19 12.28 -3.69
C GLN A 195 -12.37 12.06 -2.72
N LEU A 196 -12.33 12.66 -1.52
CA LEU A 196 -13.41 12.57 -0.55
C LEU A 196 -14.74 13.07 -1.15
N MET A 197 -14.69 14.23 -1.80
CA MET A 197 -15.84 14.89 -2.39
C MET A 197 -16.12 14.34 -3.80
N MET A 198 -17.32 13.79 -3.98
CA MET A 198 -17.81 13.22 -5.23
C MET A 198 -19.00 14.00 -5.77
N ASN A 199 -19.09 14.10 -7.09
CA ASN A 199 -20.24 14.66 -7.83
C ASN A 199 -20.97 13.60 -8.67
N THR A 200 -20.67 12.32 -8.41
CA THR A 200 -21.26 11.11 -8.98
C THR A 200 -21.58 10.11 -7.84
N ASP A 201 -22.10 8.91 -8.17
CA ASP A 201 -22.32 7.81 -7.23
C ASP A 201 -23.20 8.18 -6.02
N GLY A 202 -24.40 8.69 -6.31
CA GLY A 202 -25.39 9.09 -5.30
C GLY A 202 -25.40 10.59 -5.01
N CYS A 203 -24.30 11.30 -5.26
CA CYS A 203 -24.26 12.76 -5.34
C CYS A 203 -24.58 13.25 -6.76
N ASP A 204 -25.02 14.49 -6.90
CA ASP A 204 -25.32 15.10 -8.21
C ASP A 204 -24.27 16.15 -8.61
N GLN A 205 -24.20 16.48 -9.90
CA GLN A 205 -23.19 17.40 -10.45
C GLN A 205 -23.18 18.79 -9.79
N ARG A 206 -24.32 19.20 -9.21
CA ARG A 206 -24.53 20.49 -8.57
C ARG A 206 -24.48 20.42 -7.03
N SER A 207 -24.16 19.26 -6.46
CA SER A 207 -24.12 19.07 -5.01
C SER A 207 -23.12 17.99 -4.63
N ALA A 208 -21.83 18.35 -4.65
CA ALA A 208 -20.79 17.42 -4.28
C ALA A 208 -20.82 17.09 -2.78
N GLY A 209 -20.46 15.86 -2.45
CA GLY A 209 -20.58 15.35 -1.09
C GLY A 209 -19.75 14.10 -0.86
N ILE A 210 -19.90 13.54 0.34
CA ILE A 210 -19.47 12.18 0.62
C ILE A 210 -20.49 11.26 -0.06
N GLY A 211 -20.16 10.84 -1.28
CA GLY A 211 -20.95 9.90 -2.09
C GLY A 211 -20.51 8.46 -1.93
N ASN A 212 -21.20 7.57 -2.64
CA ASN A 212 -20.96 6.13 -2.67
C ASN A 212 -21.05 5.46 -1.28
N ILE A 213 -22.04 5.89 -0.50
CA ILE A 213 -22.29 5.39 0.85
C ILE A 213 -23.04 4.06 0.78
N ALA A 214 -22.48 3.03 1.40
CA ALA A 214 -23.13 1.73 1.62
C ALA A 214 -24.13 1.81 2.77
N TYR A 215 -23.68 2.32 3.91
CA TYR A 215 -24.48 2.59 5.10
C TYR A 215 -23.78 3.59 6.02
N VAL A 216 -24.54 4.16 6.95
CA VAL A 216 -24.04 5.00 8.04
C VAL A 216 -24.32 4.32 9.38
N LYS A 217 -23.30 4.24 10.24
CA LYS A 217 -23.40 3.72 11.59
C LYS A 217 -23.40 4.87 12.60
N ASN A 218 -24.32 4.83 13.55
CA ASN A 218 -24.27 5.66 14.75
C ASN A 218 -23.26 5.05 15.72
N LEU A 219 -22.21 5.78 16.08
CA LEU A 219 -21.19 5.27 16.99
C LEU A 219 -21.52 5.48 18.46
N LEU A 220 -22.50 6.34 18.79
CA LEU A 220 -23.02 6.49 20.15
C LEU A 220 -23.94 5.33 20.52
N THR A 221 -24.82 4.89 19.61
CA THR A 221 -25.71 3.74 19.84
C THR A 221 -25.17 2.43 19.28
N LYS A 222 -24.09 2.50 18.48
CA LYS A 222 -23.44 1.36 17.81
C LYS A 222 -24.33 0.61 16.82
N SER A 223 -25.42 1.23 16.35
CA SER A 223 -26.38 0.67 15.40
C SER A 223 -26.23 1.28 14.00
N ILE A 224 -26.73 0.57 12.98
CA ILE A 224 -26.86 1.14 11.63
C ILE A 224 -27.97 2.19 11.66
N ALA A 225 -27.60 3.43 11.33
CA ALA A 225 -28.48 4.59 11.38
C ALA A 225 -29.21 4.82 10.05
N SER A 226 -28.57 4.48 8.93
CA SER A 226 -29.18 4.54 7.60
C SER A 226 -28.48 3.61 6.62
N THR A 227 -29.24 2.91 5.80
CA THR A 227 -28.78 2.17 4.60
C THR A 227 -29.22 2.85 3.30
N THR A 228 -30.02 3.91 3.42
CA THR A 228 -30.66 4.64 2.31
C THR A 228 -29.90 5.91 1.93
N LEU A 229 -29.14 6.50 2.85
CA LEU A 229 -28.34 7.69 2.58
C LEU A 229 -27.25 7.37 1.55
N ARG A 230 -27.29 8.06 0.41
CA ARG A 230 -26.34 7.89 -0.69
C ARG A 230 -25.36 9.05 -0.82
N CYS A 231 -25.75 10.25 -0.39
CA CYS A 231 -24.90 11.43 -0.42
C CYS A 231 -25.08 12.32 0.81
N SER A 232 -23.96 12.67 1.45
CA SER A 232 -23.89 13.77 2.43
C SER A 232 -23.22 14.96 1.77
N LYS A 233 -24.01 15.95 1.37
CA LYS A 233 -23.56 17.11 0.61
C LYS A 233 -22.83 18.09 1.53
N PHE A 234 -21.70 18.61 1.06
CA PHE A 234 -21.08 19.77 1.69
C PHE A 234 -21.39 21.02 0.87
N GLY A 235 -22.54 21.64 1.16
CA GLY A 235 -22.97 22.93 0.58
C GLY A 235 -23.21 22.95 -0.93
N TYR A 236 -23.54 24.15 -1.42
CA TYR A 236 -23.87 24.36 -2.84
C TYR A 236 -22.63 24.14 -3.74
N ALA A 237 -22.79 23.46 -4.88
CA ALA A 237 -21.66 23.20 -5.76
C ALA A 237 -21.17 24.47 -6.45
N TYR A 238 -19.87 24.67 -6.36
CA TYR A 238 -19.15 25.63 -7.17
C TYR A 238 -18.28 24.91 -8.21
N HIS A 239 -18.17 25.54 -9.37
CA HIS A 239 -17.94 24.94 -10.68
C HIS A 239 -16.46 24.58 -10.96
N HIS A 240 -16.21 23.55 -11.77
CA HIS A 240 -14.86 23.08 -12.11
C HIS A 240 -13.99 24.15 -12.81
N LEU A 241 -14.61 25.06 -13.58
CA LEU A 241 -13.91 26.15 -14.27
C LEU A 241 -13.26 27.15 -13.32
N VAL A 242 -13.88 27.43 -12.16
CA VAL A 242 -13.35 28.38 -11.16
C VAL A 242 -12.50 27.70 -10.09
N LYS A 243 -12.36 26.35 -10.15
CA LYS A 243 -11.59 25.53 -9.18
C LYS A 243 -11.93 25.83 -7.71
N PHE A 244 -13.18 26.18 -7.44
CA PHE A 244 -13.69 26.61 -6.14
C PHE A 244 -14.59 25.55 -5.50
N GLY A 245 -14.90 25.68 -4.20
CA GLY A 245 -15.80 24.78 -3.49
C GLY A 245 -15.22 23.38 -3.29
N TRP A 246 -15.98 22.33 -3.60
CA TRP A 246 -15.57 20.94 -3.40
C TRP A 246 -14.30 20.55 -4.17
N HIS A 247 -14.06 21.15 -5.35
CA HIS A 247 -12.82 20.93 -6.10
C HIS A 247 -11.62 21.46 -5.34
N LYS A 248 -11.76 22.63 -4.70
CA LYS A 248 -10.74 23.21 -3.82
C LYS A 248 -10.52 22.31 -2.60
N MET A 249 -11.57 21.71 -2.03
CA MET A 249 -11.41 20.76 -0.92
C MET A 249 -10.56 19.53 -1.30
N ASN A 250 -10.91 18.84 -2.39
CA ASN A 250 -10.11 17.71 -2.90
C ASN A 250 -8.66 18.12 -3.20
N LEU A 251 -8.47 19.29 -3.81
CA LEU A 251 -7.15 19.86 -4.08
C LEU A 251 -6.36 20.11 -2.79
N CYS A 252 -7.00 20.69 -1.77
CA CYS A 252 -6.35 21.01 -0.50
C CYS A 252 -6.10 19.76 0.37
N LEU A 253 -6.83 18.67 0.14
CA LEU A 253 -6.48 17.35 0.68
C LEU A 253 -5.28 16.72 -0.05
N GLN A 254 -4.97 17.15 -1.28
CA GLN A 254 -3.79 16.72 -2.03
C GLN A 254 -2.55 17.59 -1.78
N LYS A 255 -2.72 18.89 -1.51
CA LYS A 255 -1.62 19.84 -1.30
C LYS A 255 -1.98 20.92 -0.26
N PRO A 256 -1.00 21.53 0.42
CA PRO A 256 -1.26 22.58 1.40
C PRO A 256 -2.07 23.77 0.86
N CYS A 257 -3.00 24.25 1.68
CA CYS A 257 -3.84 25.42 1.45
C CYS A 257 -3.90 26.27 2.74
N PRO A 258 -3.05 27.29 2.88
CA PRO A 258 -2.97 28.11 4.10
C PRO A 258 -4.25 28.89 4.43
N TRP A 259 -5.04 29.25 3.41
CA TRP A 259 -6.26 30.05 3.56
C TRP A 259 -7.56 29.21 3.62
N GLY A 260 -7.42 27.88 3.70
CA GLY A 260 -8.56 26.97 3.71
C GLY A 260 -9.22 26.77 2.35
N PHE A 261 -10.42 26.18 2.37
CA PHE A 261 -11.13 25.72 1.17
C PHE A 261 -12.07 26.78 0.60
N ALA A 262 -12.51 27.73 1.44
CA ALA A 262 -13.39 28.83 1.09
C ALA A 262 -12.69 30.01 0.40
N PHE A 263 -11.35 30.01 0.33
CA PHE A 263 -10.61 31.11 -0.27
C PHE A 263 -10.47 30.97 -1.79
N HIS A 264 -10.85 32.01 -2.52
CA HIS A 264 -10.74 32.11 -3.96
C HIS A 264 -9.46 32.85 -4.35
N ASP A 265 -8.47 32.13 -4.88
CA ASP A 265 -7.15 32.71 -5.20
C ASP A 265 -7.23 33.85 -6.23
N THR A 266 -8.04 33.71 -7.29
CA THR A 266 -8.15 34.73 -8.35
C THR A 266 -8.88 36.01 -7.93
N ALA A 267 -9.99 35.87 -7.19
CA ALA A 267 -10.83 36.99 -6.76
C ALA A 267 -10.43 37.57 -5.39
N LYS A 268 -9.48 36.93 -4.68
CA LYS A 268 -9.04 37.28 -3.32
C LYS A 268 -10.20 37.45 -2.33
N SER A 269 -11.21 36.58 -2.43
CA SER A 269 -12.41 36.60 -1.60
C SER A 269 -12.61 35.27 -0.86
N GLN A 270 -13.34 35.31 0.25
CA GLN A 270 -13.61 34.15 1.11
C GLN A 270 -15.12 33.89 1.19
N VAL A 271 -15.54 32.64 0.97
CA VAL A 271 -16.94 32.21 0.99
C VAL A 271 -17.14 31.21 2.12
N ASP A 272 -17.19 31.71 3.35
CA ASP A 272 -17.35 30.91 4.57
C ASP A 272 -18.74 31.01 5.21
N PHE A 273 -19.65 31.77 4.58
CA PHE A 273 -21.03 31.94 5.03
C PHE A 273 -21.94 30.76 4.68
N ASN A 274 -21.59 29.95 3.65
CA ASN A 274 -22.34 28.76 3.26
C ASN A 274 -21.43 27.55 3.18
N GLY A 275 -21.75 26.51 3.95
CA GLY A 275 -21.08 25.23 3.84
C GLY A 275 -21.01 24.45 5.14
N GLY A 276 -21.19 23.13 5.06
CA GLY A 276 -21.21 22.28 6.26
C GLY A 276 -21.17 20.80 5.94
N PHE A 277 -21.22 20.00 7.00
CA PHE A 277 -21.46 18.57 6.96
C PHE A 277 -22.84 18.29 7.53
N SER A 278 -23.60 17.36 6.95
CA SER A 278 -24.85 16.90 7.55
C SER A 278 -25.10 15.42 7.34
N PHE A 279 -25.95 14.87 8.20
CA PHE A 279 -26.37 13.49 8.22
C PHE A 279 -27.88 13.43 8.40
N SER A 280 -28.56 12.58 7.64
CA SER A 280 -29.98 12.27 7.83
C SER A 280 -30.19 10.76 7.87
N THR A 281 -30.99 10.30 8.83
CA THR A 281 -31.49 8.92 8.94
C THR A 281 -32.68 8.65 8.01
N THR A 282 -33.39 9.70 7.60
CA THR A 282 -34.67 9.61 6.87
C THR A 282 -34.48 9.78 5.35
N GLY A 283 -33.57 10.68 4.96
CA GLY A 283 -33.33 11.06 3.57
C GLY A 283 -32.29 10.20 2.84
N SER A 284 -32.47 10.02 1.53
CA SER A 284 -31.43 9.46 0.66
C SER A 284 -30.29 10.45 0.36
N LYS A 285 -30.52 11.73 0.64
CA LYS A 285 -29.54 12.81 0.58
C LYS A 285 -29.65 13.66 1.85
N SER A 286 -28.52 14.20 2.29
CA SER A 286 -28.44 15.24 3.31
C SER A 286 -27.63 16.41 2.77
N GLY A 287 -27.90 17.61 3.28
CA GLY A 287 -27.28 18.87 2.87
C GLY A 287 -27.74 19.99 3.80
N MET A 288 -27.52 21.24 3.43
CA MET A 288 -28.07 22.38 4.19
C MET A 288 -29.46 22.77 3.69
N GLU A 289 -29.77 22.43 2.43
CA GLU A 289 -31.09 22.55 1.82
C GLU A 289 -32.06 21.43 2.26
N TYR A 290 -31.63 20.52 3.12
CA TYR A 290 -32.44 19.42 3.66
C TYR A 290 -32.41 19.41 5.18
N ASN A 291 -33.49 18.88 5.77
CA ASN A 291 -33.47 18.55 7.18
C ASN A 291 -32.45 17.44 7.45
N ALA A 292 -31.85 17.47 8.63
CA ALA A 292 -30.79 16.56 9.03
C ALA A 292 -30.95 16.09 10.48
N THR A 293 -30.57 14.85 10.75
CA THR A 293 -30.41 14.30 12.10
C THR A 293 -29.31 15.02 12.87
N ALA A 294 -28.22 15.37 12.17
CA ALA A 294 -27.15 16.19 12.70
C ALA A 294 -26.49 17.00 11.59
N SER A 295 -26.05 18.22 11.89
CA SER A 295 -25.33 19.08 10.96
C SER A 295 -24.29 19.93 11.67
N VAL A 296 -23.22 20.29 10.96
CA VAL A 296 -22.27 21.30 11.40
C VAL A 296 -21.77 22.13 10.23
N GLY A 297 -21.95 23.44 10.30
CA GLY A 297 -21.59 24.33 9.21
C GLY A 297 -22.21 25.70 9.35
N CYS A 298 -22.14 26.46 8.27
CA CYS A 298 -22.81 27.74 8.11
C CYS A 298 -23.85 27.64 7.01
N ASP A 299 -25.06 28.12 7.27
CA ASP A 299 -26.12 28.25 6.27
C ASP A 299 -26.62 29.69 6.28
N ASN A 300 -26.45 30.40 5.16
CA ASN A 300 -26.71 31.83 4.98
C ASN A 300 -26.09 32.71 6.09
N GLY A 301 -24.86 32.38 6.50
CA GLY A 301 -24.13 33.08 7.57
C GLY A 301 -24.47 32.62 8.98
N TYR A 302 -25.48 31.77 9.17
CA TYR A 302 -25.81 31.17 10.46
C TYR A 302 -24.95 29.92 10.69
N CYS A 303 -23.90 30.05 11.50
CA CYS A 303 -22.97 28.98 11.79
C CYS A 303 -23.27 28.26 13.12
N CYS A 304 -23.50 26.95 13.07
CA CYS A 304 -23.75 26.13 14.26
C CYS A 304 -23.33 24.66 14.08
N GLY A 305 -23.28 23.94 15.20
CA GLY A 305 -23.52 22.51 15.25
C GLY A 305 -24.96 22.26 15.74
N CYS A 306 -25.70 21.42 15.04
CA CYS A 306 -27.01 20.95 15.44
C CYS A 306 -27.05 19.42 15.47
N TYR A 307 -27.72 18.84 16.45
CA TYR A 307 -27.83 17.38 16.61
C TYR A 307 -29.08 16.99 17.41
N GLY A 308 -29.61 15.81 17.08
CA GLY A 308 -30.67 15.17 17.86
C GLY A 308 -30.20 14.52 19.16
N PRO A 309 -31.16 14.02 19.98
CA PRO A 309 -30.84 13.19 21.13
C PRO A 309 -30.16 11.88 20.71
N VAL A 310 -29.41 11.27 21.63
CA VAL A 310 -28.71 10.00 21.39
C VAL A 310 -29.72 8.91 21.01
N GLY A 311 -29.53 8.28 19.86
CA GLY A 311 -30.43 7.26 19.31
C GLY A 311 -31.66 7.81 18.58
N GLY A 312 -31.79 9.13 18.46
CA GLY A 312 -32.81 9.76 17.63
C GLY A 312 -32.70 9.37 16.16
N THR A 313 -33.84 9.08 15.54
CA THR A 313 -33.95 8.63 14.14
C THR A 313 -34.71 9.61 13.24
N LYS A 314 -35.10 10.77 13.78
CA LYS A 314 -35.74 11.85 13.01
C LYS A 314 -34.69 12.84 12.51
N ASP A 315 -35.13 13.80 11.71
CA ASP A 315 -34.35 15.00 11.49
C ASP A 315 -34.64 16.02 12.61
N TYR A 316 -33.59 16.69 13.06
CA TYR A 316 -33.59 17.59 14.21
C TYR A 316 -33.07 18.99 13.87
N CYS A 317 -32.48 19.13 12.69
CA CYS A 317 -31.76 20.30 12.24
C CYS A 317 -32.31 20.74 10.89
N THR A 318 -32.59 22.02 10.75
CA THR A 318 -33.09 22.62 9.50
C THR A 318 -32.19 23.77 9.06
N GLU A 319 -32.57 24.43 7.97
CA GLU A 319 -31.97 25.66 7.49
C GLU A 319 -31.74 26.71 8.60
N ASN A 320 -30.71 27.53 8.40
CA ASN A 320 -30.31 28.62 9.30
C ASN A 320 -30.13 28.18 10.76
N CYS A 321 -29.66 26.95 10.98
CA CYS A 321 -29.34 26.44 12.32
C CYS A 321 -30.55 26.37 13.28
N LYS A 322 -31.75 26.09 12.77
CA LYS A 322 -32.93 25.91 13.62
C LYS A 322 -33.09 24.46 14.07
N ALA A 323 -33.51 24.29 15.31
CA ALA A 323 -33.86 22.99 15.88
C ALA A 323 -35.33 22.65 15.64
N ILE A 324 -35.60 21.40 15.28
CA ILE A 324 -36.94 20.80 15.23
C ILE A 324 -36.93 19.47 15.98
N ASN A 325 -38.10 18.93 16.29
CA ASN A 325 -38.24 17.59 16.91
C ASN A 325 -37.42 17.38 18.20
N GLY A 326 -37.10 18.45 18.94
CA GLY A 326 -36.24 18.37 20.14
C GLY A 326 -34.73 18.39 19.85
N GLY A 327 -34.31 18.88 18.67
CA GLY A 327 -32.91 19.10 18.35
C GLY A 327 -32.23 20.11 19.27
N THR A 328 -30.91 19.98 19.41
CA THR A 328 -30.07 20.93 20.16
C THR A 328 -29.14 21.65 19.20
N VAL A 329 -29.06 22.97 19.33
CA VAL A 329 -28.18 23.84 18.53
C VAL A 329 -27.12 24.46 19.43
N THR A 330 -25.88 24.51 18.95
CA THR A 330 -24.76 25.12 19.66
C THR A 330 -23.91 25.94 18.69
N LYS A 331 -23.55 27.17 19.06
CA LYS A 331 -22.69 28.05 18.23
C LYS A 331 -21.25 27.55 18.13
N HIS A 332 -20.72 27.01 19.23
CA HIS A 332 -19.37 26.47 19.31
C HIS A 332 -19.41 24.94 19.38
N VAL A 333 -18.78 24.30 18.40
CA VAL A 333 -18.69 22.85 18.30
C VAL A 333 -17.29 22.48 17.86
N PHE A 334 -16.75 21.45 18.50
CA PHE A 334 -15.49 20.84 18.13
C PHE A 334 -15.81 19.67 17.22
N THR A 335 -15.10 19.56 16.09
CA THR A 335 -15.32 18.46 15.14
C THR A 335 -14.02 17.83 14.72
N TRP A 336 -14.02 16.50 14.71
CA TRP A 336 -12.92 15.67 14.26
C TRP A 336 -13.35 14.80 13.09
N PHE A 337 -12.47 14.70 12.10
CA PHE A 337 -12.66 13.93 10.89
C PHE A 337 -11.66 12.80 10.86
N TRP A 338 -12.15 11.60 10.68
CA TRP A 338 -11.37 10.38 10.79
C TRP A 338 -11.57 9.51 9.57
N VAL A 339 -10.57 8.71 9.22
CA VAL A 339 -10.69 7.73 8.13
C VAL A 339 -10.14 6.38 8.55
N ARG A 340 -10.71 5.31 8.00
CA ARG A 340 -10.19 3.94 8.15
C ARG A 340 -9.97 3.33 6.79
N SER A 341 -8.77 2.80 6.55
CA SER A 341 -8.35 2.25 5.25
C SER A 341 -8.70 0.79 5.03
N SER A 342 -8.79 0.05 6.13
CA SER A 342 -9.12 -1.37 6.18
C SER A 342 -9.69 -1.69 7.55
N LEU A 343 -10.53 -2.71 7.62
CA LEU A 343 -10.93 -3.24 8.92
C LEU A 343 -9.73 -3.99 9.53
N PRO A 344 -9.38 -3.73 10.80
CA PRO A 344 -8.45 -4.58 11.54
C PRO A 344 -8.87 -6.06 11.46
N LYS A 345 -7.92 -6.97 11.19
CA LYS A 345 -8.09 -8.42 11.31
C LYS A 345 -8.47 -8.86 12.73
N ARG A 346 -8.17 -8.08 13.78
CA ARG A 346 -8.62 -8.37 15.14
C ARG A 346 -10.10 -8.14 15.40
N LEU A 347 -10.79 -7.34 14.59
CA LEU A 347 -12.26 -7.34 14.59
C LEU A 347 -12.84 -8.73 14.27
N TRP A 348 -12.02 -9.64 13.73
CA TRP A 348 -12.37 -11.01 13.40
C TRP A 348 -11.94 -12.03 14.47
N LYS A 349 -11.48 -11.56 15.65
CA LYS A 349 -11.10 -12.41 16.79
C LYS A 349 -12.01 -12.15 18.00
N LYS A 350 -13.12 -12.87 18.14
CA LYS A 350 -13.91 -12.92 19.39
C LYS A 350 -14.16 -14.36 19.84
N CYS A 351 -14.26 -14.53 21.16
CA CYS A 351 -14.50 -15.80 21.83
C CYS A 351 -15.80 -16.43 21.31
N MET A 352 -15.73 -17.65 20.79
CA MET A 352 -16.91 -18.44 20.40
C MET A 352 -16.99 -19.65 21.31
N ASP A 353 -18.05 -19.81 22.09
CA ASP A 353 -18.28 -21.04 22.85
C ASP A 353 -19.34 -21.95 22.21
N TYR A 354 -19.18 -23.24 22.44
CA TYR A 354 -20.05 -24.30 21.96
C TYR A 354 -20.03 -25.46 22.94
N GLN A 355 -21.08 -26.28 22.97
CA GLN A 355 -21.13 -27.46 23.84
C GLN A 355 -21.02 -28.75 23.04
N VAL A 356 -20.26 -29.69 23.56
CA VAL A 356 -20.13 -31.05 23.02
C VAL A 356 -20.65 -32.03 24.04
N LYS A 357 -21.43 -33.01 23.59
CA LYS A 357 -21.90 -34.12 24.42
C LYS A 357 -20.84 -35.22 24.33
N ARG A 358 -20.20 -35.55 25.45
CA ARG A 358 -19.27 -36.68 25.52
C ARG A 358 -20.03 -38.00 25.43
N ASP A 359 -19.32 -39.10 25.21
CA ASP A 359 -19.89 -40.44 25.06
C ASP A 359 -20.66 -40.92 26.31
N ASP A 360 -20.38 -40.32 27.48
CA ASP A 360 -21.11 -40.51 28.75
C ASP A 360 -22.44 -39.73 28.82
N GLY A 361 -22.78 -38.98 27.77
CA GLY A 361 -23.98 -38.18 27.68
C GLY A 361 -23.91 -36.81 28.36
N LYS A 362 -22.77 -36.43 28.98
CA LYS A 362 -22.61 -35.16 29.69
C LYS A 362 -22.23 -34.03 28.72
N LEU A 363 -22.90 -32.89 28.84
CA LEU A 363 -22.62 -31.69 28.05
C LEU A 363 -21.46 -30.92 28.66
N ILE A 364 -20.46 -30.60 27.84
CA ILE A 364 -19.32 -29.79 28.24
C ILE A 364 -19.13 -28.61 27.30
N SER A 365 -18.86 -27.44 27.86
CA SER A 365 -18.64 -26.21 27.10
C SER A 365 -17.18 -26.10 26.70
N TYR A 366 -16.94 -25.75 25.45
CA TYR A 366 -15.65 -25.34 24.91
C TYR A 366 -15.76 -23.92 24.38
N LYS A 367 -14.66 -23.17 24.44
CA LYS A 367 -14.48 -21.85 23.87
C LYS A 367 -13.27 -21.81 22.94
N LEU A 368 -13.41 -21.11 21.84
CA LEU A 368 -12.36 -20.74 20.90
C LEU A 368 -11.99 -19.29 21.19
N VAL A 369 -10.74 -19.04 21.57
CA VAL A 369 -10.26 -17.69 21.94
C VAL A 369 -9.22 -17.24 20.93
N GLY A 370 -9.44 -16.10 20.28
CA GLY A 370 -8.46 -15.48 19.40
C GLY A 370 -8.15 -16.32 18.14
N HIS A 371 -6.88 -16.73 17.98
CA HIS A 371 -6.39 -17.56 16.86
C HIS A 371 -6.22 -19.05 17.22
N ASN A 372 -6.63 -19.48 18.42
CA ASN A 372 -6.44 -20.87 18.83
C ASN A 372 -7.37 -21.80 18.04
N VAL A 373 -6.78 -22.74 17.31
CA VAL A 373 -7.48 -23.80 16.56
C VAL A 373 -7.87 -24.97 17.48
N LEU A 374 -7.34 -24.99 18.71
CA LEU A 374 -7.63 -26.00 19.73
C LEU A 374 -8.67 -25.46 20.72
N PRO A 375 -9.78 -26.17 20.95
CA PRO A 375 -10.83 -25.75 21.87
C PRO A 375 -10.39 -25.84 23.34
N VAL A 376 -10.75 -24.82 24.12
CA VAL A 376 -10.46 -24.74 25.57
C VAL A 376 -11.76 -24.95 26.34
N GLU A 377 -11.76 -25.75 27.41
CA GLU A 377 -12.98 -25.98 28.20
C GLU A 377 -13.44 -24.69 28.93
N GLY A 378 -14.74 -24.38 28.88
CA GLY A 378 -15.37 -23.21 29.51
C GLY A 378 -16.24 -22.35 28.57
N ARG A 379 -16.93 -21.35 29.13
CA ARG A 379 -17.77 -20.37 28.40
C ARG A 379 -17.08 -19.02 28.23
N CYS A 380 -17.57 -18.21 27.30
CA CYS A 380 -17.16 -16.81 27.15
C CYS A 380 -17.77 -15.93 28.27
N SER A 381 -17.11 -14.85 28.68
CA SER A 381 -17.56 -13.95 29.77
C SER A 381 -18.68 -13.00 29.33
N GLU A 382 -19.65 -12.71 30.21
CA GLU A 382 -20.84 -11.89 29.94
C GLU A 382 -20.55 -10.41 29.63
N ASP A 383 -19.40 -9.89 30.05
CA ASP A 383 -18.99 -8.48 29.81
C ASP A 383 -18.45 -8.21 28.39
N SER A 384 -18.66 -9.12 27.46
CA SER A 384 -18.14 -9.00 26.10
C SER A 384 -19.17 -9.39 25.06
N THR A 385 -19.88 -8.41 24.47
CA THR A 385 -20.21 -8.42 23.02
C THR A 385 -20.90 -7.15 22.50
N LEU A 386 -20.55 -6.84 21.25
CA LEU A 386 -21.25 -5.99 20.29
C LEU A 386 -21.13 -6.71 18.94
N LEU A 387 -22.24 -6.74 18.19
CA LEU A 387 -22.48 -7.45 16.92
C LEU A 387 -21.50 -7.01 15.79
N HIS A 388 -21.26 -7.79 14.71
CA HIS A 388 -22.25 -8.18 13.67
C HIS A 388 -21.77 -9.33 12.74
N ASP A 389 -22.73 -10.11 12.17
CA ASP A 389 -22.88 -10.40 10.71
C ASP A 389 -24.02 -11.41 10.34
N GLY A 390 -25.28 -10.96 10.34
CA GLY A 390 -26.28 -11.35 9.33
C GLY A 390 -26.79 -12.80 9.19
N ILE A 391 -26.35 -13.77 9.99
CA ILE A 391 -26.83 -15.17 9.91
C ILE A 391 -27.45 -15.60 11.24
N VAL A 392 -28.72 -16.00 11.21
CA VAL A 392 -29.47 -16.57 12.33
C VAL A 392 -29.28 -18.08 12.30
N VAL A 393 -28.49 -18.61 13.23
CA VAL A 393 -28.23 -20.05 13.28
C VAL A 393 -29.27 -20.70 14.19
N VAL A 394 -30.11 -21.60 13.65
CA VAL A 394 -31.14 -22.28 14.41
C VAL A 394 -30.92 -23.81 14.43
N PRO A 395 -31.22 -24.47 15.55
CA PRO A 395 -30.86 -25.87 15.77
C PRO A 395 -31.74 -26.84 14.98
N ASP A 396 -33.04 -26.56 14.83
CA ASP A 396 -34.03 -27.45 14.22
C ASP A 396 -35.25 -26.72 13.64
N SER A 397 -36.20 -27.48 13.09
CA SER A 397 -37.42 -26.97 12.43
C SER A 397 -38.37 -26.22 13.36
N SER A 398 -38.36 -26.50 14.66
CA SER A 398 -39.24 -25.86 15.64
C SER A 398 -38.73 -24.46 15.99
N ALA A 399 -37.41 -24.30 16.12
CA ALA A 399 -36.77 -23.01 16.38
C ALA A 399 -36.83 -22.05 15.17
N ALA A 400 -36.78 -22.59 13.95
CA ALA A 400 -36.90 -21.82 12.71
C ALA A 400 -38.24 -21.06 12.57
N GLN A 401 -39.34 -21.62 13.10
CA GLN A 401 -40.67 -20.99 13.04
C GLN A 401 -40.78 -19.72 13.89
N LYS A 402 -39.86 -19.52 14.84
CA LYS A 402 -39.81 -18.36 15.73
C LYS A 402 -38.93 -17.23 15.19
N VAL A 403 -38.27 -17.43 14.04
CA VAL A 403 -37.39 -16.44 13.42
C VAL A 403 -38.21 -15.33 12.73
N PRO A 404 -37.96 -14.04 13.02
CA PRO A 404 -38.71 -12.92 12.48
C PRO A 404 -38.79 -12.90 10.95
N ALA A 405 -39.93 -12.45 10.41
CA ALA A 405 -40.21 -12.44 8.98
C ALA A 405 -39.59 -11.26 8.23
N VAL A 406 -38.27 -11.29 8.11
CA VAL A 406 -37.47 -10.27 7.40
C VAL A 406 -36.90 -10.87 6.12
N ASP A 407 -37.29 -10.34 4.96
CA ASP A 407 -36.74 -10.76 3.68
C ASP A 407 -35.23 -10.42 3.59
N GLY A 408 -34.43 -11.33 3.03
CA GLY A 408 -32.96 -11.22 2.95
C GLY A 408 -32.18 -11.71 4.17
N LEU A 409 -32.86 -12.13 5.24
CA LEU A 409 -32.23 -12.76 6.41
C LEU A 409 -31.66 -14.13 6.04
N LEU A 410 -30.43 -14.42 6.50
CA LEU A 410 -29.80 -15.73 6.34
C LEU A 410 -30.06 -16.59 7.58
N GLU A 411 -30.49 -17.83 7.38
CA GLU A 411 -30.71 -18.80 8.44
C GLU A 411 -29.84 -20.04 8.21
N PHE A 412 -28.98 -20.42 9.16
CA PHE A 412 -28.23 -21.67 9.05
C PHE A 412 -28.85 -22.73 9.95
N ARG A 413 -29.24 -23.86 9.35
CA ARG A 413 -29.93 -24.96 10.00
C ARG A 413 -28.96 -26.04 10.40
N LYS A 414 -28.72 -26.20 11.70
CA LYS A 414 -27.72 -27.16 12.20
C LYS A 414 -28.17 -28.61 12.02
N ASP A 415 -29.45 -28.91 12.19
CA ASP A 415 -30.02 -30.25 11.99
C ASP A 415 -29.84 -30.79 10.57
N LYS A 416 -29.81 -29.88 9.59
CA LYS A 416 -29.72 -30.23 8.17
C LYS A 416 -28.43 -29.80 7.48
N GLN A 417 -27.59 -29.03 8.16
CA GLN A 417 -26.41 -28.36 7.59
C GLN A 417 -26.75 -27.49 6.37
N GLU A 418 -27.92 -26.86 6.36
CA GLU A 418 -28.42 -26.07 5.23
C GLU A 418 -28.35 -24.57 5.54
N LEU A 419 -27.92 -23.78 4.57
CA LEU A 419 -28.04 -22.32 4.62
C LEU A 419 -29.28 -21.89 3.82
N LEU A 420 -30.19 -21.15 4.44
CA LEU A 420 -31.43 -20.67 3.85
C LEU A 420 -31.44 -19.14 3.77
N VAL A 421 -32.14 -18.62 2.76
CA VAL A 421 -32.45 -17.19 2.61
C VAL A 421 -33.95 -16.99 2.55
N ARG A 422 -34.45 -15.94 3.20
CA ARG A 422 -35.86 -15.59 3.16
C ARG A 422 -36.19 -14.68 1.96
N ALA A 423 -37.17 -15.06 1.15
CA ALA A 423 -37.69 -14.25 0.05
C ALA A 423 -39.19 -14.49 -0.14
N ASN A 424 -39.99 -13.44 -0.40
CA ASN A 424 -41.45 -13.54 -0.55
C ASN A 424 -42.14 -14.26 0.62
N LYS A 425 -41.68 -14.01 1.85
CA LYS A 425 -42.14 -14.67 3.09
C LYS A 425 -41.88 -16.18 3.17
N THR A 426 -41.17 -16.78 2.21
CA THR A 426 -40.77 -18.20 2.22
C THR A 426 -39.27 -18.37 2.44
N TRP A 427 -38.87 -19.47 3.07
CA TRP A 427 -37.47 -19.85 3.25
C TRP A 427 -37.02 -20.71 2.07
N ASN A 428 -35.92 -20.30 1.42
CA ASN A 428 -35.36 -20.98 0.27
C ASN A 428 -33.94 -21.47 0.60
N VAL A 429 -33.66 -22.75 0.36
CA VAL A 429 -32.32 -23.32 0.58
C VAL A 429 -31.36 -22.74 -0.47
N LEU A 430 -30.31 -22.05 -0.01
CA LEU A 430 -29.31 -21.44 -0.88
C LEU A 430 -28.38 -22.48 -1.51
N ALA A 431 -28.15 -23.63 -0.85
CA ALA A 431 -27.40 -24.72 -1.46
C ALA A 431 -27.57 -26.08 -0.75
N PRO A 432 -28.17 -27.10 -1.40
CA PRO A 432 -28.08 -28.49 -0.97
C PRO A 432 -26.66 -29.04 -1.22
N GLU A 433 -26.02 -29.68 -0.23
CA GLU A 433 -24.65 -30.23 -0.34
C GLU A 433 -24.49 -31.18 -1.54
N ASN A 434 -25.50 -32.02 -1.80
CA ASN A 434 -25.61 -32.89 -2.96
C ASN A 434 -25.68 -32.12 -4.29
N LYS A 435 -26.32 -30.95 -4.33
CA LYS A 435 -26.37 -30.08 -5.52
C LYS A 435 -25.05 -29.33 -5.73
N ILE A 436 -24.38 -28.88 -4.65
CA ILE A 436 -23.02 -28.33 -4.73
C ILE A 436 -22.06 -29.42 -5.22
N LEU A 437 -22.11 -30.63 -4.66
CA LEU A 437 -21.26 -31.74 -5.11
C LEU A 437 -21.54 -32.10 -6.57
N GLN A 438 -22.80 -32.15 -7.01
CA GLN A 438 -23.15 -32.40 -8.41
C GLN A 438 -22.69 -31.27 -9.34
N GLU A 439 -22.93 -30.01 -8.99
CA GLU A 439 -22.53 -28.86 -9.80
C GLU A 439 -21.00 -28.71 -9.83
N THR A 440 -20.31 -28.99 -8.73
CA THR A 440 -18.85 -28.98 -8.63
C THR A 440 -18.26 -30.14 -9.43
N MET A 441 -18.82 -31.35 -9.34
CA MET A 441 -18.45 -32.49 -10.15
C MET A 441 -18.72 -32.25 -11.65
N ASN A 442 -19.86 -31.64 -12.00
CA ASN A 442 -20.20 -31.27 -13.38
C ASN A 442 -19.29 -30.17 -13.92
N ARG A 443 -18.93 -29.17 -13.11
CA ARG A 443 -17.93 -28.15 -13.45
C ARG A 443 -16.55 -28.77 -13.63
N ILE A 444 -16.12 -29.67 -12.74
CA ILE A 444 -14.85 -30.39 -12.88
C ILE A 444 -14.85 -31.26 -14.14
N LYS A 445 -15.95 -31.95 -14.45
CA LYS A 445 -16.10 -32.76 -15.67
C LYS A 445 -16.04 -31.90 -16.93
N LYS A 446 -16.73 -30.75 -16.94
CA LYS A 446 -16.74 -29.78 -18.05
C LYS A 446 -15.36 -29.13 -18.23
N LEU A 447 -14.67 -28.79 -17.14
CA LEU A 447 -13.30 -28.26 -17.16
C LEU A 447 -12.29 -29.30 -17.68
N LYS A 448 -12.40 -30.56 -17.25
CA LYS A 448 -11.57 -31.65 -17.78
C LYS A 448 -11.82 -31.87 -19.28
N GLN A 449 -13.07 -31.82 -19.72
CA GLN A 449 -13.43 -31.99 -21.13
C GLN A 449 -12.99 -30.81 -21.99
N ASN A 450 -13.15 -29.57 -21.52
CA ASN A 450 -12.62 -28.38 -22.17
C ASN A 450 -11.09 -28.40 -22.24
N SER A 451 -10.40 -28.75 -21.15
CA SER A 451 -8.95 -28.90 -21.14
C SER A 451 -8.48 -29.99 -22.11
N THR A 452 -9.24 -31.09 -22.26
CA THR A 452 -8.92 -32.16 -23.21
C THR A 452 -9.17 -31.71 -24.66
N ASN A 453 -10.24 -30.96 -24.92
CA ASN A 453 -10.55 -30.42 -26.23
C ASN A 453 -9.56 -29.32 -26.64
N GLU A 454 -9.21 -28.40 -25.75
CA GLU A 454 -8.15 -27.41 -25.96
C GLU A 454 -6.80 -28.10 -26.19
N LYS A 455 -6.45 -29.14 -25.42
CA LYS A 455 -5.25 -29.95 -25.69
C LYS A 455 -5.28 -30.58 -27.07
N LYS A 456 -6.41 -31.12 -27.53
CA LYS A 456 -6.55 -31.68 -28.89
C LYS A 456 -6.45 -30.61 -29.97
N VAL A 457 -7.03 -29.42 -29.77
CA VAL A 457 -6.93 -28.30 -30.71
C VAL A 457 -5.49 -27.79 -30.78
N ILE A 458 -4.84 -27.59 -29.63
CA ILE A 458 -3.43 -27.19 -29.57
C ILE A 458 -2.54 -28.24 -30.21
N LEU A 459 -2.77 -29.53 -29.95
CA LEU A 459 -1.99 -30.62 -30.56
C LEU A 459 -2.20 -30.66 -32.09
N HIS A 460 -3.43 -30.51 -32.56
CA HIS A 460 -3.75 -30.47 -33.99
C HIS A 460 -3.18 -29.22 -34.70
N GLU A 461 -3.26 -28.03 -34.08
CA GLU A 461 -2.65 -26.81 -34.62
C GLU A 461 -1.13 -26.90 -34.61
N THR A 462 -0.55 -27.51 -33.58
CA THR A 462 0.90 -27.73 -33.48
C THR A 462 1.36 -28.71 -34.54
N ASP A 463 0.65 -29.83 -34.74
CA ASP A 463 0.92 -30.81 -35.81
C ASP A 463 0.76 -30.20 -37.19
N LYS A 464 -0.28 -29.38 -37.41
CA LYS A 464 -0.49 -28.68 -38.69
C LYS A 464 0.63 -27.67 -38.96
N LYS A 465 1.05 -26.91 -37.95
CA LYS A 465 2.17 -25.97 -38.05
C LYS A 465 3.50 -26.70 -38.23
N TYR A 466 3.68 -27.84 -37.58
CA TYR A 466 4.85 -28.69 -37.72
C TYR A 466 4.93 -29.28 -39.13
N LYS A 467 3.83 -29.85 -39.67
CA LYS A 467 3.75 -30.32 -41.06
C LYS A 467 4.00 -29.20 -42.07
N LEU A 468 3.39 -28.02 -41.89
CA LEU A 468 3.61 -26.87 -42.78
C LEU A 468 5.08 -26.42 -42.76
N ASN A 469 5.70 -26.42 -41.58
CA ASN A 469 7.12 -26.09 -41.45
C ASN A 469 8.01 -27.19 -42.04
N LEU A 470 7.65 -28.46 -41.89
CA LEU A 470 8.35 -29.59 -42.49
C LEU A 470 8.27 -29.55 -44.02
N ASP A 471 7.11 -29.24 -44.60
CA ASP A 471 6.95 -29.05 -46.05
C ASP A 471 7.78 -27.86 -46.56
N LYS A 472 7.87 -26.78 -45.77
CA LYS A 472 8.74 -25.64 -46.09
C LYS A 472 10.22 -26.01 -46.00
N ILE A 473 10.60 -26.80 -45.00
CA ILE A 473 11.97 -27.30 -44.83
C ILE A 473 12.32 -28.23 -45.98
N ASN A 474 11.46 -29.19 -46.35
CA ASN A 474 11.69 -30.08 -47.47
C ASN A 474 11.82 -29.31 -48.80
N LYS A 475 10.98 -28.29 -49.03
CA LYS A 475 11.13 -27.39 -50.20
C LYS A 475 12.41 -26.56 -50.16
N LEU A 476 12.86 -26.15 -48.98
CA LEU A 476 14.14 -25.46 -48.80
C LEU A 476 15.31 -26.42 -49.01
N GLU A 477 15.22 -27.66 -48.55
CA GLU A 477 16.21 -28.71 -48.78
C GLU A 477 16.30 -29.08 -50.26
N GLU A 478 15.18 -29.15 -50.99
CA GLU A 478 15.20 -29.32 -52.44
C GLU A 478 15.87 -28.12 -53.14
N LYS A 479 15.59 -26.89 -52.70
CA LYS A 479 16.27 -25.69 -53.22
C LYS A 479 17.76 -25.70 -52.92
N VAL A 480 18.15 -26.03 -51.68
CA VAL A 480 19.54 -26.14 -51.26
C VAL A 480 20.22 -27.28 -52.00
N ASN A 481 19.56 -28.41 -52.26
CA ASN A 481 20.14 -29.51 -53.03
C ASN A 481 20.28 -29.14 -54.51
N ASN A 482 19.33 -28.41 -55.09
CA ASN A 482 19.46 -27.89 -56.45
C ASN A 482 20.58 -26.85 -56.55
N GLU A 483 20.65 -25.91 -55.60
CA GLU A 483 21.73 -24.94 -55.51
C GLU A 483 23.06 -25.62 -55.24
N LYS A 484 23.13 -26.63 -54.37
CA LYS A 484 24.32 -27.45 -54.13
C LYS A 484 24.74 -28.19 -55.38
N LYS A 485 23.82 -28.71 -56.19
CA LYS A 485 24.13 -29.36 -57.47
C LYS A 485 24.68 -28.35 -58.50
N ILE A 486 24.12 -27.14 -58.52
CA ILE A 486 24.63 -26.01 -59.31
C ILE A 486 26.01 -25.59 -58.80
N LEU A 487 26.19 -25.52 -57.48
CA LEU A 487 27.42 -25.13 -56.81
C LEU A 487 28.50 -26.19 -56.95
N GLU A 488 28.20 -27.49 -56.89
CA GLU A 488 29.13 -28.59 -57.15
C GLU A 488 29.59 -28.59 -58.60
N ASN A 489 28.68 -28.27 -59.55
CA ASN A 489 29.03 -28.07 -60.96
C ASN A 489 29.87 -26.80 -61.18
N LEU A 490 29.63 -25.73 -60.40
CA LEU A 490 30.42 -24.49 -60.44
C LEU A 490 31.76 -24.63 -59.72
N VAL A 491 31.83 -25.37 -58.62
CA VAL A 491 33.04 -25.69 -57.83
C VAL A 491 33.94 -26.61 -58.64
N LYS A 492 33.38 -27.59 -59.37
CA LYS A 492 34.12 -28.34 -60.41
C LYS A 492 34.68 -27.45 -61.51
N LYS A 493 34.08 -26.28 -61.77
CA LYS A 493 34.59 -25.28 -62.72
C LYS A 493 35.53 -24.23 -62.10
N LEU A 494 35.52 -24.05 -60.78
CA LEU A 494 36.17 -22.92 -60.10
C LEU A 494 37.28 -23.33 -59.11
N TYR A 495 37.45 -24.60 -58.75
CA TYR A 495 38.66 -25.10 -58.07
C TYR A 495 39.78 -25.41 -59.09
N SER A 496 40.30 -24.33 -59.68
CA SER A 496 41.75 -24.10 -59.82
C SER A 496 42.07 -22.95 -58.85
N PRO A 497 43.17 -22.99 -58.10
CA PRO A 497 43.25 -22.32 -56.80
C PRO A 497 43.66 -20.85 -56.93
N THR A 498 43.05 -19.93 -56.18
CA THR A 498 43.79 -19.02 -55.26
C THR A 498 42.88 -18.09 -54.42
N THR A 499 43.06 -18.23 -53.10
CA THR A 499 43.19 -17.19 -52.04
C THR A 499 42.28 -15.96 -51.90
N LYS A 500 41.67 -15.93 -50.70
CA LYS A 500 41.72 -14.89 -49.62
C LYS A 500 40.65 -13.78 -49.55
N GLU A 501 40.06 -13.74 -48.34
CA GLU A 501 39.64 -12.59 -47.49
C GLU A 501 38.58 -11.60 -48.07
N MET A 502 37.68 -10.93 -47.34
CA MET A 502 37.15 -10.89 -45.97
C MET A 502 35.88 -9.98 -46.03
N THR A 503 35.01 -10.05 -45.00
CA THR A 503 34.14 -8.95 -44.49
C THR A 503 32.82 -8.50 -45.20
N THR A 504 31.70 -9.02 -44.68
CA THR A 504 30.46 -8.38 -44.15
C THR A 504 30.14 -6.86 -44.34
N THR A 505 28.90 -6.48 -44.70
CA THR A 505 27.73 -6.05 -43.84
C THR A 505 26.59 -5.38 -44.72
N PRO A 506 25.46 -4.78 -44.21
CA PRO A 506 24.10 -5.34 -44.27
C PRO A 506 23.00 -4.37 -44.83
N ILE A 507 21.74 -4.82 -44.93
CA ILE A 507 20.58 -3.93 -45.18
C ILE A 507 19.48 -4.18 -44.12
N ILE A 508 19.04 -3.11 -43.47
CA ILE A 508 17.86 -2.99 -42.58
C ILE A 508 16.63 -2.73 -43.45
N PRO A 509 15.41 -3.12 -42.99
CA PRO A 509 14.32 -2.17 -43.19
C PRO A 509 13.40 -1.94 -41.99
N THR A 510 12.82 -0.74 -42.08
CA THR A 510 11.49 -0.27 -41.68
C THR A 510 11.18 0.19 -40.26
N THR A 511 10.51 1.34 -40.29
CA THR A 511 10.24 2.37 -39.30
C THR A 511 8.83 2.25 -38.74
N VAL A 512 8.76 1.93 -37.45
CA VAL A 512 7.69 2.34 -36.52
C VAL A 512 8.28 3.53 -35.75
N LEU A 513 7.50 4.55 -35.38
CA LEU A 513 7.99 5.58 -34.44
C LEU A 513 8.59 4.85 -33.23
N PRO A 514 9.91 4.95 -32.99
CA PRO A 514 10.62 3.85 -32.39
C PRO A 514 10.37 3.88 -30.90
N GLN A 515 9.55 2.94 -30.43
CA GLN A 515 9.99 2.21 -29.24
C GLN A 515 11.41 1.78 -29.56
N ARG A 516 12.40 2.50 -28.98
CA ARG A 516 13.82 2.29 -29.28
C ARG A 516 14.04 0.79 -29.22
N LYS A 517 14.41 0.14 -30.35
CA LYS A 517 14.52 -1.33 -30.42
C LYS A 517 15.45 -1.84 -29.32
N GLU A 518 16.39 -0.99 -28.91
CA GLU A 518 17.30 -1.10 -27.78
C GLU A 518 16.60 -1.28 -26.41
N CYS A 519 15.42 -0.70 -26.21
CA CYS A 519 14.62 -0.77 -24.99
C CYS A 519 13.81 -2.06 -24.86
N PHE A 520 13.94 -3.01 -25.80
CA PHE A 520 13.25 -4.31 -25.84
C PHE A 520 14.25 -5.41 -26.18
N GLY A 521 14.05 -6.63 -25.66
CA GLY A 521 14.96 -7.75 -25.93
C GLY A 521 16.37 -7.64 -25.33
N TYR A 522 16.58 -6.76 -24.36
CA TYR A 522 17.83 -6.64 -23.62
C TYR A 522 18.04 -7.81 -22.64
N LYS A 523 19.30 -8.10 -22.32
CA LYS A 523 19.70 -9.08 -21.31
C LYS A 523 19.77 -8.44 -19.93
N TRP A 524 19.43 -9.21 -18.91
CA TRP A 524 19.43 -8.72 -17.52
C TRP A 524 20.79 -8.90 -16.86
N LEU A 525 21.25 -7.85 -16.18
CA LEU A 525 22.31 -7.91 -15.17
C LEU A 525 21.63 -7.74 -13.81
N ARG A 526 21.46 -8.84 -13.08
CA ARG A 526 20.65 -8.92 -11.85
C ARG A 526 21.42 -9.38 -10.62
N GLU A 527 22.65 -9.84 -10.84
CA GLU A 527 23.52 -10.37 -9.83
C GLU A 527 23.81 -9.25 -8.81
N SER A 528 23.43 -9.46 -7.54
CA SER A 528 23.61 -8.48 -6.47
C SER A 528 25.06 -8.05 -6.31
N ASN A 529 25.98 -8.96 -6.62
CA ASN A 529 27.41 -8.70 -6.60
C ASN A 529 27.86 -7.68 -7.66
N ARG A 530 27.04 -7.25 -8.63
CA ARG A 530 27.39 -6.20 -9.61
C ARG A 530 27.19 -4.77 -9.09
N ASN A 531 26.55 -4.57 -7.95
CA ASN A 531 26.29 -3.22 -7.43
C ASN A 531 27.59 -2.54 -6.99
N GLN A 532 27.75 -1.23 -7.21
CA GLN A 532 28.91 -0.44 -6.78
C GLN A 532 29.14 -0.47 -5.27
N LYS A 533 28.07 -0.72 -4.50
CA LYS A 533 28.14 -0.89 -3.05
C LYS A 533 28.62 -2.29 -2.65
N TYR A 534 28.59 -3.26 -3.55
CA TYR A 534 29.09 -4.60 -3.28
C TYR A 534 30.61 -4.58 -3.16
N SER A 535 31.10 -4.80 -1.94
CA SER A 535 32.49 -4.59 -1.55
C SER A 535 33.35 -5.84 -1.49
N GLN A 536 32.74 -7.02 -1.59
CA GLN A 536 33.46 -8.29 -1.58
C GLN A 536 34.09 -8.52 -2.96
N LEU A 537 35.37 -8.89 -2.95
CA LEU A 537 36.08 -9.27 -4.16
C LEU A 537 35.87 -10.76 -4.42
N GLU A 538 35.15 -11.09 -5.49
CA GLU A 538 34.86 -12.48 -5.89
C GLU A 538 35.64 -12.90 -7.14
N HIS A 539 36.54 -12.04 -7.66
CA HIS A 539 37.27 -12.25 -8.91
C HIS A 539 36.38 -12.49 -10.15
N ASN A 540 35.13 -12.04 -10.12
CA ASN A 540 34.25 -12.11 -11.29
C ASN A 540 34.71 -11.10 -12.35
N CYS A 541 34.47 -11.43 -13.61
CA CYS A 541 34.79 -10.57 -14.75
C CYS A 541 33.69 -10.69 -15.82
N ASP A 542 33.61 -9.72 -16.71
CA ASP A 542 32.68 -9.72 -17.85
C ASP A 542 33.34 -10.21 -19.16
N SER A 543 34.43 -10.98 -19.09
CA SER A 543 35.10 -11.51 -20.30
C SER A 543 34.19 -12.44 -21.13
N GLY A 544 33.21 -13.09 -20.48
CA GLY A 544 32.17 -13.90 -21.12
C GLY A 544 30.89 -13.13 -21.48
N LEU A 545 30.85 -11.81 -21.29
CA LEU A 545 29.66 -11.01 -21.56
C LEU A 545 29.42 -10.90 -23.07
N SER A 546 28.34 -11.52 -23.55
CA SER A 546 27.95 -11.44 -24.95
C SER A 546 27.68 -10.00 -25.38
N THR A 547 28.19 -9.57 -26.53
CA THR A 547 27.89 -8.23 -27.05
C THR A 547 26.39 -8.03 -27.28
N GLY A 548 25.81 -6.96 -26.72
CA GLY A 548 24.40 -6.65 -26.89
C GLY A 548 23.84 -5.65 -25.88
N TRP A 549 22.53 -5.43 -25.93
CA TRP A 549 21.83 -4.54 -24.99
C TRP A 549 21.62 -5.22 -23.64
N HIS A 550 22.03 -4.54 -22.58
CA HIS A 550 21.92 -5.00 -21.20
C HIS A 550 21.19 -3.97 -20.33
N ARG A 551 20.50 -4.46 -19.31
CA ARG A 551 19.83 -3.64 -18.30
C ARG A 551 20.19 -4.09 -16.89
N PHE A 552 20.55 -3.13 -16.04
CA PHE A 552 20.70 -3.33 -14.61
C PHE A 552 19.33 -3.41 -13.93
N GLY A 553 19.13 -4.42 -13.09
CA GLY A 553 17.95 -4.56 -12.25
C GLY A 553 18.19 -5.49 -11.07
N GLY A 554 17.17 -5.71 -10.23
CA GLY A 554 17.32 -6.57 -9.05
C GLY A 554 18.41 -6.04 -8.11
N GLY A 555 19.26 -6.93 -7.61
CA GLY A 555 20.34 -6.55 -6.68
C GLY A 555 21.49 -5.77 -7.33
N ALA A 556 21.61 -5.78 -8.66
CA ALA A 556 22.67 -5.08 -9.37
C ALA A 556 22.47 -3.54 -9.38
N GLY A 557 21.31 -3.03 -8.96
CA GLY A 557 20.93 -1.63 -9.06
C GLY A 557 20.11 -1.32 -10.32
N THR A 558 19.84 -0.05 -10.60
CA THR A 558 18.96 0.40 -11.70
C THR A 558 19.71 1.02 -12.88
N LYS A 559 20.97 1.43 -12.71
CA LYS A 559 21.80 2.10 -13.73
C LYS A 559 23.30 1.92 -13.46
N MET A 560 24.18 2.10 -14.44
CA MET A 560 25.63 2.20 -14.19
C MET A 560 25.96 3.47 -13.39
N PRO A 561 26.96 3.47 -12.50
CA PRO A 561 27.34 4.68 -11.76
C PRO A 561 28.06 5.69 -12.66
N THR A 562 27.73 6.99 -12.54
CA THR A 562 28.36 8.10 -13.29
C THR A 562 29.61 8.66 -12.61
N THR A 563 30.01 8.08 -11.48
CA THR A 563 31.15 8.47 -10.67
C THR A 563 32.12 7.31 -10.55
N CYS A 564 33.41 7.61 -10.46
CA CYS A 564 34.45 6.59 -10.34
C CYS A 564 34.19 5.66 -9.15
N VAL A 565 33.94 4.38 -9.46
CA VAL A 565 33.83 3.32 -8.45
C VAL A 565 35.23 2.87 -8.10
N SER A 566 35.55 2.75 -6.80
CA SER A 566 36.83 2.23 -6.33
C SER A 566 37.07 0.80 -6.80
N LYS A 567 38.33 0.43 -7.11
CA LYS A 567 38.73 -0.97 -7.39
C LYS A 567 38.24 -1.93 -6.30
N ASN A 568 38.08 -3.22 -6.63
CA ASN A 568 37.54 -4.24 -5.72
C ASN A 568 36.11 -3.95 -5.24
N ARG A 569 35.25 -3.51 -6.16
CA ARG A 569 33.79 -3.39 -5.99
C ARG A 569 33.09 -4.19 -7.10
N CYS A 570 31.77 -4.34 -6.99
CA CYS A 570 30.98 -5.02 -8.02
C CYS A 570 31.44 -6.47 -8.30
N GLY A 571 32.05 -7.10 -7.29
CA GLY A 571 32.52 -8.48 -7.35
C GLY A 571 33.72 -8.68 -8.26
N THR A 572 34.42 -7.61 -8.66
CA THR A 572 35.53 -7.63 -9.61
C THR A 572 36.73 -6.84 -9.12
N GLN A 573 37.89 -7.05 -9.74
CA GLN A 573 39.12 -6.33 -9.43
C GLN A 573 39.11 -4.90 -10.02
N ALA A 574 38.77 -4.77 -11.30
CA ALA A 574 38.73 -3.50 -12.01
C ALA A 574 37.29 -3.09 -12.36
N THR A 575 36.85 -1.97 -11.79
CA THR A 575 35.43 -1.63 -11.67
C THR A 575 34.97 -0.65 -12.73
N GLY A 576 34.02 -1.06 -13.56
CA GLY A 576 33.50 -0.28 -14.68
C GLY A 576 32.41 0.72 -14.28
N TRP A 577 32.60 1.99 -14.61
CA TRP A 577 31.65 3.08 -14.36
C TRP A 577 31.55 4.00 -15.58
N ILE A 578 30.46 4.74 -15.74
CA ILE A 578 30.24 5.59 -16.91
C ILE A 578 30.83 6.98 -16.69
N ASN A 579 31.76 7.39 -17.56
CA ASN A 579 32.33 8.73 -17.53
C ASN A 579 31.43 9.71 -18.31
N GLY A 580 30.52 10.34 -17.57
CA GLY A 580 29.57 11.33 -18.08
C GLY A 580 28.15 11.10 -17.57
N ALA A 581 27.27 12.08 -17.77
CA ALA A 581 25.87 11.97 -17.40
C ALA A 581 25.12 10.97 -18.29
N HIS A 582 24.13 10.27 -17.71
CA HIS A 582 23.20 9.47 -18.49
C HIS A 582 22.37 10.36 -19.44
N PRO A 583 21.97 9.85 -20.62
CA PRO A 583 21.08 10.59 -21.52
C PRO A 583 19.75 10.96 -20.85
N THR A 584 19.20 12.10 -21.22
CA THR A 584 17.80 12.44 -20.97
C THR A 584 16.87 11.60 -21.88
N VAL A 585 15.56 11.66 -21.65
CA VAL A 585 14.60 10.97 -22.53
C VAL A 585 14.61 11.55 -23.94
N ALA A 586 14.85 12.87 -24.06
CA ALA A 586 14.92 13.58 -25.33
C ALA A 586 16.21 13.28 -26.11
N ASP A 587 17.29 12.93 -25.41
CA ASP A 587 18.54 12.54 -26.06
C ASP A 587 18.34 11.24 -26.85
N SER A 588 18.94 11.15 -28.03
CA SER A 588 18.97 9.93 -28.84
C SER A 588 19.94 8.90 -28.23
N LYS A 589 20.38 7.91 -29.01
CA LYS A 589 21.42 6.98 -28.55
C LYS A 589 22.73 7.75 -28.39
N VAL A 590 23.27 7.78 -27.16
CA VAL A 590 24.51 8.53 -26.87
C VAL A 590 25.67 7.58 -26.63
N THR A 591 26.82 7.91 -27.18
CA THR A 591 28.07 7.22 -26.86
C THR A 591 28.63 7.78 -25.54
N ARG A 592 29.03 6.87 -24.67
CA ARG A 592 29.67 7.19 -23.39
C ARG A 592 30.90 6.32 -23.20
N LYS A 593 31.92 6.90 -22.59
CA LYS A 593 33.12 6.15 -22.22
C LYS A 593 32.85 5.47 -20.88
N VAL A 594 32.93 4.15 -20.81
CA VAL A 594 33.05 3.42 -19.54
C VAL A 594 34.52 3.39 -19.18
N CYS A 595 34.82 3.81 -17.96
CA CYS A 595 36.15 3.75 -17.38
C CYS A 595 36.22 2.61 -16.38
N PHE A 596 37.32 1.88 -16.36
CA PHE A 596 37.58 0.82 -15.39
C PHE A 596 38.68 1.26 -14.43
N ASN A 597 38.34 1.38 -13.16
CA ASN A 597 39.28 1.81 -12.14
C ASN A 597 40.22 0.67 -11.75
N TRP A 598 41.52 0.90 -11.87
CA TRP A 598 42.55 -0.01 -11.40
C TRP A 598 43.83 0.73 -11.01
N SER A 599 44.59 0.17 -10.07
CA SER A 599 45.90 0.70 -9.65
C SER A 599 45.92 2.20 -9.28
N GLY A 600 44.79 2.72 -8.76
CA GLY A 600 44.66 4.14 -8.37
C GLY A 600 44.30 5.08 -9.52
N ASN A 601 44.20 4.59 -10.76
CA ASN A 601 43.69 5.33 -11.89
C ASN A 601 42.21 4.99 -12.15
N CYS A 602 41.33 5.97 -11.95
CA CYS A 602 39.89 5.86 -12.16
C CYS A 602 39.48 5.44 -13.59
N CYS A 603 40.34 5.64 -14.59
CA CYS A 603 40.12 5.23 -15.96
C CYS A 603 41.37 4.55 -16.52
N ASN A 604 41.86 3.53 -15.82
CA ASN A 604 43.03 2.77 -16.23
C ASN A 604 42.82 2.07 -17.58
N TRP A 605 41.60 1.54 -17.78
CA TRP A 605 41.11 1.10 -19.09
C TRP A 605 39.79 1.76 -19.39
N SER A 606 39.42 1.79 -20.67
CA SER A 606 38.12 2.31 -21.07
C SER A 606 37.60 1.68 -22.35
N ASP A 607 36.28 1.53 -22.41
CA ASP A 607 35.57 1.12 -23.61
C ASP A 607 34.48 2.15 -23.91
N ASN A 608 34.17 2.38 -25.20
CA ASN A 608 33.03 3.20 -25.58
C ASN A 608 31.78 2.32 -25.69
N ILE A 609 30.71 2.73 -25.02
CA ILE A 609 29.41 2.05 -25.05
C ILE A 609 28.33 2.97 -25.60
N GLU A 610 27.25 2.38 -26.10
CA GLU A 610 26.03 3.11 -26.46
C GLU A 610 25.03 3.03 -25.29
N VAL A 611 24.44 4.16 -24.91
CA VAL A 611 23.46 4.25 -23.80
C VAL A 611 22.18 4.91 -24.28
N VAL A 612 21.05 4.36 -23.82
CA VAL A 612 19.71 4.83 -24.17
C VAL A 612 18.86 4.98 -22.91
N ASN A 613 18.16 6.11 -22.77
CA ASN A 613 17.15 6.32 -21.73
C ASN A 613 15.76 5.85 -22.21
N CYS A 614 15.20 4.81 -21.61
CA CYS A 614 13.89 4.26 -21.97
C CYS A 614 12.73 4.90 -21.18
N GLY A 615 12.95 6.04 -20.51
CA GLY A 615 11.97 6.76 -19.70
C GLY A 615 12.03 6.35 -18.23
N GLN A 616 11.80 5.07 -17.93
CA GLN A 616 11.80 4.54 -16.56
C GLN A 616 13.11 3.84 -16.17
N TYR A 617 14.02 3.61 -17.12
CA TYR A 617 15.27 2.88 -16.94
C TYR A 617 16.25 3.14 -18.09
N TYR A 618 17.50 2.71 -17.91
CA TYR A 618 18.56 2.80 -18.92
C TYR A 618 18.91 1.42 -19.47
N VAL A 619 19.29 1.38 -20.75
CA VAL A 619 19.91 0.20 -21.38
C VAL A 619 21.26 0.57 -21.97
N TYR A 620 22.19 -0.38 -21.88
CA TYR A 620 23.60 -0.19 -22.22
C TYR A 620 24.01 -1.25 -23.23
N LYS A 621 24.60 -0.87 -24.36
CA LYS A 621 25.19 -1.82 -25.29
C LYS A 621 26.59 -2.16 -24.82
N LEU A 622 26.69 -3.30 -24.13
CA LEU A 622 27.91 -3.78 -23.49
C LEU A 622 28.49 -4.94 -24.28
N SER A 623 29.80 -5.16 -24.15
CA SER A 623 30.55 -6.30 -24.69
C SER A 623 31.56 -6.76 -23.66
N ALA A 624 32.24 -7.88 -23.90
CA ALA A 624 33.39 -8.25 -23.08
C ALA A 624 34.42 -7.10 -23.04
N PRO A 625 34.89 -6.67 -21.86
CA PRO A 625 35.88 -5.61 -21.75
C PRO A 625 37.19 -5.97 -22.45
N SER A 626 37.77 -5.00 -23.17
CA SER A 626 38.92 -5.22 -24.06
C SER A 626 40.21 -5.66 -23.35
N ALA A 627 40.36 -5.32 -22.06
CA ALA A 627 41.58 -5.55 -21.27
C ALA A 627 41.60 -6.86 -20.44
N GLY A 628 40.65 -7.77 -20.64
CA GLY A 628 40.71 -9.15 -20.10
C GLY A 628 39.89 -9.41 -18.82
N CYS A 629 40.07 -10.60 -18.23
CA CYS A 629 39.23 -11.11 -17.13
C CYS A 629 39.62 -10.58 -15.74
N ASN A 630 39.58 -9.26 -15.59
CA ASN A 630 39.60 -8.57 -14.30
C ASN A 630 38.59 -7.42 -14.25
N LEU A 631 37.89 -7.17 -15.36
CA LEU A 631 37.03 -6.01 -15.57
C LEU A 631 35.56 -6.45 -15.53
N ARG A 632 34.72 -5.67 -14.85
CA ARG A 632 33.27 -5.92 -14.80
C ARG A 632 32.49 -4.60 -14.73
N TYR A 633 31.35 -4.53 -15.41
CA TYR A 633 30.48 -3.36 -15.37
C TYR A 633 29.71 -3.30 -14.05
N CYS A 634 29.84 -2.18 -13.33
CA CYS A 634 29.11 -1.94 -12.10
C CYS A 634 27.71 -1.38 -12.36
N GLY A 635 26.77 -1.76 -11.51
CA GLY A 635 25.49 -1.07 -11.38
C GLY A 635 25.42 -0.23 -10.12
N SER A 636 24.39 0.58 -9.98
CA SER A 636 24.17 1.51 -8.89
C SER A 636 22.67 1.74 -8.70
N ASP A 637 22.28 2.03 -7.46
CA ASP A 637 20.91 2.43 -7.13
C ASP A 637 20.67 3.88 -7.57
N ASN A 638 19.40 4.29 -7.61
CA ASN A 638 19.00 5.55 -8.22
C ASN A 638 19.51 6.79 -7.49
#